data_AF-A0A6C0KT97-F1
#
_entry.id   AF-A0A6C0KT97-F1
#
_cell.length_a   1.000
_cell.length_b   1.000
_cell.length_c   1.000
_cell.angle_alpha   90.00
_cell.angle_beta   90.00
_cell.angle_gamma   90.00
#
_symmetry.space_group_name_H-M   'P 1'
#
loop_
_entity.id
_entity.type
_entity.pdbx_description
1 polymer ?
#
loop_
_entity_poly.entity_id
_entity_poly.type
_entity_poly.pdbx_seq_one_letter_code
_entity_poly.pdbx_strand_id
1 'polypeptide(L)'
;MSTKKSSKSKLVEKSETKEYVDLLDEDKPISGQKYVCLSFISPEDHIKNKNLFYFEKFLANFEFRKTFEKYTQFLNFLSYKYNLDFNKLTKDMEEFVEEEKDKLFLTSLDDEYKSFLDIKEEDLQKEYNTTHQYQTNTRGIKVRGVFGSQEEAELRCKFLRDADPNHDVYVGGVGIWMPFHPEAYKTGRVEYLEKDLNELMAQKKKNDEISKEQFKERVKESKKKAIQENIAKAQKEGNKLMQTIDEEGNLINADRMDIPGKNLLFGDGDGDDVSTADLRKELFEAQDVIVGKQENNDHGLSQILERQKELAAKTEDEQE
;
A
#
# COMPACT_ATOMS: atom_id res chain seq x y z
N MET A 1 -21.57 46.62 29.42
CA MET A 1 -21.43 45.37 30.20
C MET A 1 -20.67 44.39 29.32
N SER A 2 -19.34 44.35 29.38
CA SER A 2 -18.55 43.47 30.26
C SER A 2 -19.05 42.02 30.24
N THR A 3 -18.31 41.12 29.57
CA THR A 3 -17.37 40.23 30.26
C THR A 3 -16.43 39.53 29.27
N LYS A 4 -15.17 39.46 29.69
CA LYS A 4 -13.98 38.86 29.06
C LYS A 4 -13.71 37.51 29.75
N LYS A 5 -13.21 36.49 29.04
CA LYS A 5 -12.31 35.38 29.51
C LYS A 5 -12.16 34.37 28.35
N SER A 6 -11.04 34.26 27.65
CA SER A 6 -9.70 33.72 28.02
C SER A 6 -9.59 32.19 28.04
N SER A 7 -8.75 31.71 27.11
CA SER A 7 -7.64 30.73 27.26
C SER A 7 -7.81 29.22 27.06
N LYS A 8 -6.87 28.72 26.22
CA LYS A 8 -6.12 27.45 26.22
C LYS A 8 -6.52 26.32 25.23
N SER A 9 -5.84 26.36 24.09
CA SER A 9 -4.88 25.34 23.59
C SER A 9 -5.22 23.85 23.74
N LYS A 10 -5.45 23.20 22.59
CA LYS A 10 -4.98 21.83 22.34
C LYS A 10 -4.28 21.81 20.99
N LEU A 11 -2.95 21.67 21.03
CA LEU A 11 -2.12 21.22 19.93
C LEU A 11 -2.51 19.76 19.65
N VAL A 12 -3.10 19.53 18.48
CA VAL A 12 -3.19 18.20 17.88
C VAL A 12 -2.17 18.23 16.75
N GLU A 13 -1.08 17.50 16.93
CA GLU A 13 -0.14 17.17 15.85
C GLU A 13 -0.92 16.40 14.79
N LYS A 14 -1.41 17.12 13.78
CA LYS A 14 -2.02 16.52 12.59
C LYS A 14 -0.84 15.95 11.80
N SER A 15 -0.64 14.64 11.91
CA SER A 15 0.12 13.88 10.91
C SER A 15 -0.38 14.31 9.53
N GLU A 16 0.50 14.85 8.69
CA GLU A 16 0.18 15.27 7.33
C GLU A 16 -0.16 14.05 6.47
N THR A 17 -1.33 13.46 6.70
CA THR A 17 -2.06 12.77 5.65
C THR A 17 -2.39 13.84 4.63
N LYS A 18 -1.61 13.93 3.54
CA LYS A 18 -2.00 14.71 2.36
C LYS A 18 -3.45 14.36 2.10
N GLU A 19 -4.37 15.30 2.34
CA GLU A 19 -5.76 15.13 1.94
C GLU A 19 -5.69 14.88 0.43
N TYR A 20 -6.08 13.68 0.00
CA TYR A 20 -6.21 13.37 -1.40
C TYR A 20 -7.31 14.29 -1.91
N VAL A 21 -6.90 15.43 -2.46
CA VAL A 21 -7.80 16.34 -3.14
C VAL A 21 -8.18 15.63 -4.43
N ASP A 22 -9.41 15.13 -4.49
CA ASP A 22 -9.98 14.69 -5.75
C ASP A 22 -9.98 15.91 -6.68
N LEU A 23 -9.38 15.75 -7.86
CA LEU A 23 -8.96 16.90 -8.67
C LEU A 23 -10.14 17.73 -9.16
N LEU A 24 -11.36 17.15 -9.21
CA LEU A 24 -12.62 17.79 -9.56
C LEU A 24 -13.81 17.05 -8.92
N ASP A 25 -14.82 17.80 -8.46
CA ASP A 25 -16.13 17.26 -8.06
C ASP A 25 -16.96 16.85 -9.29
N GLU A 26 -17.95 15.96 -9.11
CA GLU A 26 -18.89 15.58 -10.18
C GLU A 26 -19.63 16.81 -10.73
N ASP A 27 -19.60 16.97 -12.06
CA ASP A 27 -20.28 18.08 -12.71
C ASP A 27 -21.81 17.95 -12.61
N LYS A 28 -22.50 19.10 -12.55
CA LYS A 28 -23.97 19.11 -12.53
C LYS A 28 -24.51 18.44 -13.81
N PRO A 29 -25.46 17.50 -13.68
CA PRO A 29 -25.98 16.78 -14.84
C PRO A 29 -26.71 17.73 -15.78
N ILE A 30 -26.35 17.68 -17.06
CA ILE A 30 -27.04 18.44 -18.11
C ILE A 30 -28.29 17.64 -18.52
N SER A 31 -29.45 18.32 -18.56
CA SER A 31 -30.71 17.67 -18.91
C SER A 31 -30.65 17.09 -20.34
N GLY A 32 -31.03 15.82 -20.49
CA GLY A 32 -30.96 15.09 -21.76
C GLY A 32 -29.55 14.66 -22.19
N GLN A 33 -28.52 14.96 -21.40
CA GLN A 33 -27.11 14.67 -21.71
C GLN A 33 -26.45 13.98 -20.51
N LYS A 34 -26.92 12.77 -20.19
CA LYS A 34 -26.43 11.98 -19.05
C LYS A 34 -25.37 10.97 -19.44
N TYR A 35 -25.44 10.45 -20.67
CA TYR A 35 -24.55 9.40 -21.17
C TYR A 35 -23.89 9.83 -22.47
N VAL A 36 -22.63 9.47 -22.66
CA VAL A 36 -21.86 9.78 -23.87
C VAL A 36 -21.32 8.50 -24.48
N CYS A 37 -21.39 8.41 -25.82
CA CYS A 37 -20.66 7.41 -26.59
C CYS A 37 -19.31 8.01 -27.03
N LEU A 38 -18.22 7.38 -26.62
CA LEU A 38 -16.86 7.81 -26.90
C LEU A 38 -16.15 6.74 -27.73
N SER A 39 -15.38 7.16 -28.72
CA SER A 39 -14.32 6.32 -29.31
C SER A 39 -12.99 6.92 -28.91
N PHE A 40 -12.02 6.09 -28.57
CA PHE A 40 -10.68 6.55 -28.25
C PHE A 40 -9.68 5.79 -29.12
N ILE A 41 -8.54 6.43 -29.36
CA ILE A 41 -7.39 5.82 -30.01
C ILE A 41 -6.22 5.96 -29.06
N SER A 42 -5.65 4.83 -28.66
CA SER A 42 -4.42 4.79 -27.87
C SER A 42 -3.33 4.18 -28.75
N PRO A 43 -2.25 4.91 -29.05
CA PRO A 43 -1.16 4.40 -29.89
C PRO A 43 -0.25 3.40 -29.16
N GLU A 44 -0.46 3.15 -27.87
CA GLU A 44 0.47 2.42 -26.99
C GLU A 44 0.65 0.94 -27.36
N ASP A 45 -0.35 0.33 -27.99
CA ASP A 45 -0.28 -1.07 -28.44
C ASP A 45 0.37 -1.20 -29.84
N HIS A 46 0.41 -0.11 -30.60
CA HIS A 46 0.86 -0.11 -32.00
C HIS A 46 2.25 0.53 -32.19
N ILE A 47 2.58 1.51 -31.35
CA ILE A 47 3.80 2.30 -31.43
C ILE A 47 4.43 2.30 -30.05
N LYS A 48 5.74 2.04 -30.00
CA LYS A 48 6.48 2.07 -28.74
C LYS A 48 6.33 3.45 -28.09
N ASN A 49 6.00 3.47 -26.79
CA ASN A 49 5.88 4.71 -26.04
C ASN A 49 7.11 5.61 -26.23
N LYS A 50 6.88 6.84 -26.67
CA LYS A 50 7.93 7.86 -26.93
C LYS A 50 8.88 8.00 -25.73
N ASN A 51 8.33 8.05 -24.52
CA ASN A 51 9.13 8.18 -23.29
C ASN A 51 10.06 6.97 -23.06
N LEU A 52 9.60 5.75 -23.38
CA LEU A 52 10.40 4.55 -23.25
C LEU A 52 11.53 4.53 -24.31
N PHE A 53 11.21 4.96 -25.53
CA PHE A 53 12.22 5.11 -26.59
C PHE A 53 13.29 6.14 -26.18
N TYR A 54 12.90 7.28 -25.62
CA TYR A 54 13.84 8.30 -25.13
C TYR A 54 14.70 7.77 -23.99
N PHE A 55 14.10 7.01 -23.08
CA PHE A 55 14.82 6.40 -21.98
C PHE A 55 15.82 5.34 -22.45
N GLU A 56 15.49 4.50 -23.43
CA GLU A 56 16.45 3.54 -23.99
C GLU A 56 17.62 4.23 -24.68
N LYS A 57 17.35 5.29 -25.43
CA LYS A 57 18.40 6.10 -26.06
C LYS A 57 19.23 6.84 -25.02
N PHE A 58 18.62 7.26 -23.92
CA PHE A 58 19.33 7.79 -22.77
C PHE A 58 20.24 6.72 -22.18
N LEU A 59 19.76 5.51 -21.85
CA LEU A 59 20.60 4.41 -21.33
C LEU A 59 21.76 4.04 -22.27
N ALA A 60 21.54 4.07 -23.58
CA ALA A 60 22.62 3.85 -24.56
C ALA A 60 23.66 4.97 -24.57
N ASN A 61 23.25 6.22 -24.27
CA ASN A 61 24.12 7.37 -24.12
C ASN A 61 24.63 7.59 -22.68
N PHE A 62 24.04 6.93 -21.69
CA PHE A 62 24.41 6.99 -20.28
C PHE A 62 25.70 6.18 -20.13
N GLU A 63 26.80 6.84 -20.51
CA GLU A 63 28.10 6.27 -20.77
C GLU A 63 28.83 5.91 -19.47
N PHE A 64 28.32 4.93 -18.72
CA PHE A 64 29.14 4.28 -17.72
C PHE A 64 30.33 3.56 -18.36
N ARG A 65 30.14 2.91 -19.52
CA ARG A 65 31.20 2.11 -20.15
C ARG A 65 32.39 2.93 -20.65
N LYS A 66 32.16 4.04 -21.38
CA LYS A 66 33.29 4.87 -21.85
C LYS A 66 34.01 5.57 -20.71
N THR A 67 33.26 6.00 -19.70
CA THR A 67 33.83 6.64 -18.51
C THR A 67 34.66 5.62 -17.72
N PHE A 68 34.17 4.39 -17.54
CA PHE A 68 34.91 3.31 -16.88
C PHE A 68 36.18 2.90 -17.64
N GLU A 69 36.13 2.84 -18.98
CA GLU A 69 37.32 2.61 -19.81
C GLU A 69 38.37 3.72 -19.65
N LYS A 70 37.94 4.98 -19.59
CA LYS A 70 38.85 6.12 -19.37
C LYS A 70 39.44 6.14 -17.96
N TYR A 71 38.65 5.81 -16.94
CA TYR A 71 39.16 5.63 -15.58
C TYR A 71 40.15 4.46 -15.48
N THR A 72 39.87 3.34 -16.15
CA THR A 72 40.79 2.20 -16.20
C THR A 72 42.10 2.56 -16.92
N GLN A 73 42.03 3.32 -18.02
CA GLN A 73 43.22 3.86 -18.70
C GLN A 73 44.04 4.80 -17.80
N PHE A 74 43.35 5.64 -17.02
CA PHE A 74 43.99 6.55 -16.07
C PHE A 74 44.64 5.80 -14.88
N LEU A 75 43.99 4.76 -14.35
CA LEU A 75 44.56 3.89 -13.31
C LEU A 75 45.80 3.14 -13.81
N ASN A 76 45.79 2.66 -15.06
CA ASN A 76 46.97 2.09 -15.70
C ASN A 76 48.11 3.11 -15.83
N PHE A 77 47.80 4.36 -16.19
CA PHE A 77 48.80 5.42 -16.23
C PHE A 77 49.40 5.74 -14.86
N LEU A 78 48.58 5.79 -13.80
CA LEU A 78 49.04 5.99 -12.43
C LEU A 78 49.91 4.82 -11.93
N SER A 79 49.49 3.60 -12.21
CA SER A 79 50.26 2.38 -11.91
C SER A 79 51.64 2.43 -12.57
N TYR A 80 51.73 2.83 -13.84
CA TYR A 80 52.99 2.96 -14.55
C TYR A 80 53.88 4.11 -14.05
N LYS A 81 53.29 5.29 -13.80
CA LYS A 81 54.03 6.50 -13.40
C LYS A 81 54.61 6.40 -11.98
N TYR A 82 53.87 5.75 -11.08
CA TYR A 82 54.24 5.65 -9.66
C TYR A 82 54.67 4.24 -9.24
N ASN A 83 54.77 3.31 -10.18
CA ASN A 83 55.16 1.91 -9.95
C ASN A 83 54.26 1.21 -8.90
N LEU A 84 52.96 1.56 -8.93
CA LEU A 84 51.95 1.01 -8.03
C LEU A 84 51.36 -0.27 -8.60
N ASP A 85 50.99 -1.21 -7.74
CA ASP A 85 50.34 -2.45 -8.14
C ASP A 85 48.89 -2.16 -8.62
N PHE A 86 48.64 -2.39 -9.90
CA PHE A 86 47.36 -2.13 -10.56
C PHE A 86 46.19 -2.87 -9.89
N ASN A 87 46.44 -4.09 -9.41
CA ASN A 87 45.40 -4.91 -8.78
C ASN A 87 44.94 -4.31 -7.44
N LYS A 88 45.85 -3.64 -6.70
CA LYS A 88 45.50 -2.96 -5.45
C LYS A 88 44.72 -1.68 -5.72
N LEU A 89 45.17 -0.89 -6.70
CA LEU A 89 44.45 0.32 -7.12
C LEU A 89 43.02 0.04 -7.62
N THR A 90 42.81 -1.10 -8.27
CA THR A 90 41.47 -1.48 -8.74
C THR A 90 40.58 -1.89 -7.56
N LYS A 91 41.12 -2.63 -6.58
CA LYS A 91 40.40 -2.96 -5.34
C LYS A 91 40.06 -1.73 -4.49
N ASP A 92 41.01 -0.81 -4.33
CA ASP A 92 40.78 0.43 -3.58
C ASP A 92 39.70 1.28 -4.26
N MET A 93 39.63 1.24 -5.60
CA MET A 93 38.57 1.92 -6.36
C MET A 93 37.22 1.22 -6.21
N GLU A 94 37.18 -0.11 -6.16
CA GLU A 94 35.96 -0.88 -5.87
C GLU A 94 35.43 -0.59 -4.45
N GLU A 95 36.28 -0.60 -3.43
CA GLU A 95 35.90 -0.24 -2.06
C GLU A 95 35.40 1.21 -1.97
N PHE A 96 36.08 2.15 -2.63
CA PHE A 96 35.63 3.54 -2.68
C PHE A 96 34.25 3.70 -3.33
N VAL A 97 33.99 2.96 -4.42
CA VAL A 97 32.69 2.97 -5.07
C VAL A 97 31.60 2.37 -4.19
N GLU A 98 31.91 1.36 -3.37
CA GLU A 98 30.97 0.78 -2.41
C GLU A 98 30.66 1.73 -1.24
N GLU A 99 31.65 2.44 -0.70
CA GLU A 99 31.47 3.40 0.40
C GLU A 99 30.72 4.67 -0.04
N GLU A 100 31.03 5.19 -1.22
CA GLU A 100 30.43 6.44 -1.72
C GLU A 100 29.16 6.20 -2.55
N LYS A 101 28.75 4.93 -2.72
CA LYS A 101 27.55 4.54 -3.47
C LYS A 101 26.31 5.31 -3.02
N ASP A 102 26.10 5.45 -1.71
CA ASP A 102 24.92 6.10 -1.15
C ASP A 102 24.93 7.63 -1.32
N LYS A 103 26.10 8.24 -1.52
CA LYS A 103 26.25 9.68 -1.80
C LYS A 103 26.23 10.00 -3.29
N LEU A 104 26.71 9.08 -4.13
CA LEU A 104 26.71 9.21 -5.59
C LEU A 104 25.29 9.33 -6.14
N PHE A 105 24.30 8.67 -5.55
CA PHE A 105 22.91 8.68 -6.04
C PHE A 105 22.08 9.92 -5.66
N LEU A 106 22.60 10.85 -4.85
CA LEU A 106 21.83 12.01 -4.37
C LEU A 106 21.53 13.08 -5.44
N THR A 107 22.10 12.98 -6.65
CA THR A 107 21.88 13.95 -7.76
C THR A 107 21.70 13.29 -9.15
N SER A 108 21.55 11.95 -9.20
CA SER A 108 22.32 11.16 -10.18
C SER A 108 21.63 10.70 -11.47
N LEU A 109 20.34 10.93 -11.69
CA LEU A 109 19.68 10.30 -12.85
C LEU A 109 18.53 11.10 -13.42
N ASP A 110 17.65 11.65 -12.57
CA ASP A 110 16.52 12.43 -13.03
C ASP A 110 16.97 13.77 -13.64
N ASP A 111 17.93 14.44 -13.01
CA ASP A 111 18.47 15.73 -13.51
C ASP A 111 19.36 15.54 -14.74
N GLU A 112 20.12 14.44 -14.81
CA GLU A 112 20.89 14.07 -16.00
C GLU A 112 19.98 13.68 -17.16
N TYR A 113 18.88 12.97 -16.89
CA TYR A 113 17.88 12.64 -17.90
C TYR A 113 17.17 13.89 -18.43
N LYS A 114 16.78 14.83 -17.56
CA LYS A 114 16.21 16.13 -17.98
C LYS A 114 17.19 16.90 -18.86
N SER A 115 18.45 17.03 -18.42
CA SER A 115 19.49 17.71 -19.19
C SER A 115 19.74 17.03 -20.55
N PHE A 116 19.71 15.69 -20.61
CA PHE A 116 19.83 14.94 -21.85
C PHE A 116 18.65 15.15 -22.78
N LEU A 117 17.43 15.15 -22.25
CA LEU A 117 16.23 15.46 -23.01
C LEU A 117 16.34 16.87 -23.59
N ASP A 118 16.65 17.88 -22.78
CA ASP A 118 16.76 19.27 -23.23
C ASP A 118 17.76 19.44 -24.39
N ILE A 119 18.87 18.69 -24.37
CA ILE A 119 19.91 18.79 -25.42
C ILE A 119 19.53 18.00 -26.68
N LYS A 120 18.98 16.79 -26.55
CA LYS A 120 18.79 15.85 -27.67
C LYS A 120 17.34 15.65 -28.09
N GLU A 121 16.38 16.38 -27.52
CA GLU A 121 14.94 16.18 -27.78
C GLU A 121 14.62 16.25 -29.27
N GLU A 122 15.13 17.25 -30.00
CA GLU A 122 14.83 17.43 -31.42
C GLU A 122 15.35 16.26 -32.27
N ASP A 123 16.54 15.77 -31.97
CA ASP A 123 17.17 14.68 -32.73
C ASP A 123 16.49 13.35 -32.42
N LEU A 124 16.17 13.11 -31.14
CA LEU A 124 15.39 11.96 -30.69
C LEU A 124 14.00 11.95 -31.32
N GLN A 125 13.36 13.12 -31.44
CA GLN A 125 12.05 13.26 -32.06
C GLN A 125 12.12 12.94 -33.56
N LYS A 126 13.14 13.42 -34.27
CA LYS A 126 13.36 13.12 -35.70
C LYS A 126 13.62 11.62 -35.93
N GLU A 127 14.46 11.01 -35.08
CA GLU A 127 14.77 9.58 -35.16
C GLU A 127 13.51 8.75 -34.88
N TYR A 128 12.75 9.11 -33.84
CA TYR A 128 11.49 8.46 -33.51
C TYR A 128 10.48 8.54 -34.65
N ASN A 129 10.30 9.73 -35.22
CA ASN A 129 9.36 9.96 -36.32
C ASN A 129 9.75 9.17 -37.58
N THR A 130 11.04 9.11 -37.90
CA THR A 130 11.54 8.34 -39.06
C THR A 130 11.32 6.84 -38.87
N THR A 131 11.63 6.33 -37.67
CA THR A 131 11.50 4.91 -37.34
C THR A 131 10.04 4.46 -37.37
N HIS A 132 9.12 5.32 -36.91
CA HIS A 132 7.69 5.00 -36.83
C HIS A 132 6.86 5.62 -37.97
N GLN A 133 7.49 6.00 -39.09
CA GLN A 133 6.83 6.49 -40.31
C GLN A 133 5.84 7.66 -40.05
N TYR A 134 6.18 8.57 -39.14
CA TYR A 134 5.33 9.71 -38.76
C TYR A 134 3.91 9.33 -38.32
N GLN A 135 3.71 8.11 -37.82
CA GLN A 135 2.42 7.72 -37.27
C GLN A 135 2.12 8.52 -36.00
N THR A 136 0.84 8.86 -35.82
CA THR A 136 0.38 9.68 -34.71
C THR A 136 0.55 8.93 -33.39
N ASN A 137 1.36 9.47 -32.49
CA ASN A 137 1.63 8.95 -31.15
C ASN A 137 0.79 9.64 -30.06
N THR A 138 -0.23 10.40 -30.44
CA THR A 138 -1.11 11.12 -29.52
C THR A 138 -2.35 10.29 -29.22
N ARG A 139 -2.74 10.23 -27.94
CA ARG A 139 -4.04 9.68 -27.54
C ARG A 139 -5.15 10.59 -28.08
N GLY A 140 -6.13 10.02 -28.76
CA GLY A 140 -7.27 10.77 -29.30
C GLY A 140 -8.58 10.30 -28.67
N ILE A 141 -9.50 11.23 -28.43
CA ILE A 141 -10.86 10.94 -27.99
C ILE A 141 -11.82 11.62 -28.96
N LYS A 142 -12.83 10.87 -29.41
CA LYS A 142 -13.90 11.34 -30.29
C LYS A 142 -15.24 11.10 -29.62
N VAL A 143 -15.98 12.20 -29.40
CA VAL A 143 -17.37 12.15 -28.93
C VAL A 143 -18.27 11.78 -30.11
N ARG A 144 -18.95 10.62 -30.02
CA ARG A 144 -19.83 10.07 -31.06
C ARG A 144 -21.30 10.44 -30.87
N GLY A 145 -21.67 10.97 -29.70
CA GLY A 145 -23.02 11.40 -29.38
C GLY A 145 -23.25 11.42 -27.87
N VAL A 146 -24.25 12.18 -27.44
CA VAL A 146 -24.66 12.32 -26.03
C VAL A 146 -26.16 12.07 -25.94
N PHE A 147 -26.58 11.31 -24.93
CA PHE A 147 -27.93 10.78 -24.77
C PHE A 147 -28.46 10.96 -23.35
N GLY A 148 -29.78 10.99 -23.21
CA GLY A 148 -30.45 11.19 -21.92
C GLY A 148 -30.66 9.90 -21.13
N SER A 149 -30.77 8.76 -21.82
CA SER A 149 -30.99 7.44 -21.24
C SER A 149 -29.84 6.48 -21.55
N GLN A 150 -29.58 5.55 -20.64
CA GLN A 150 -28.56 4.51 -20.82
C GLN A 150 -28.94 3.57 -21.98
N GLU A 151 -30.20 3.16 -22.06
CA GLU A 151 -30.69 2.23 -23.09
C GLU A 151 -30.52 2.80 -24.50
N GLU A 152 -30.75 4.11 -24.66
CA GLU A 152 -30.56 4.82 -25.93
C GLU A 152 -29.08 4.86 -26.33
N ALA A 153 -28.19 5.11 -25.37
CA ALA A 153 -26.75 5.10 -25.58
C ALA A 153 -26.24 3.69 -25.97
N GLU A 154 -26.76 2.63 -25.34
CA GLU A 154 -26.41 1.25 -25.64
C GLU A 154 -26.89 0.82 -27.04
N LEU A 155 -28.11 1.18 -27.43
CA LEU A 155 -28.63 0.92 -28.78
C LEU A 155 -27.80 1.66 -29.85
N ARG A 156 -27.45 2.92 -29.59
CA ARG A 156 -26.60 3.70 -30.48
C ARG A 156 -25.18 3.15 -30.54
N CYS A 157 -24.62 2.71 -29.42
CA CYS A 157 -23.32 2.05 -29.36
C CYS A 157 -23.29 0.81 -30.27
N LYS A 158 -24.33 -0.04 -30.20
CA LYS A 158 -24.48 -1.22 -31.07
C LYS A 158 -24.48 -0.83 -32.55
N PHE A 159 -25.30 0.15 -32.93
CA PHE A 159 -25.34 0.66 -34.30
C PHE A 159 -24.00 1.26 -34.78
N LEU A 160 -23.32 2.03 -33.93
CA LEU A 160 -22.03 2.63 -34.24
C LEU A 160 -20.93 1.58 -34.43
N ARG A 161 -21.00 0.47 -33.68
CA ARG A 161 -20.05 -0.62 -33.80
C ARG A 161 -20.28 -1.47 -35.05
N ASP A 162 -21.53 -1.61 -35.49
CA ASP A 162 -21.85 -2.23 -36.79
C ASP A 162 -21.35 -1.36 -37.95
N ALA A 163 -21.40 -0.03 -37.80
CA ALA A 163 -20.94 0.91 -38.81
C ALA A 163 -19.41 1.02 -38.90
N ASP A 164 -18.72 1.02 -37.75
CA ASP A 164 -17.26 1.12 -37.65
C ASP A 164 -16.68 -0.10 -36.87
N PRO A 165 -16.35 -1.22 -37.54
CA PRO A 165 -15.79 -2.41 -36.89
C PRO A 165 -14.37 -2.20 -36.32
N ASN A 166 -13.67 -1.17 -36.78
CA ASN A 166 -12.25 -0.96 -36.47
C ASN A 166 -12.02 -0.29 -35.11
N HIS A 167 -13.05 0.26 -34.46
CA HIS A 167 -12.89 1.03 -33.22
C HIS A 167 -13.89 0.59 -32.16
N ASP A 168 -13.40 0.42 -30.94
CA ASP A 168 -14.26 0.19 -29.80
C ASP A 168 -15.00 1.46 -29.38
N VAL A 169 -16.28 1.30 -29.03
CA VAL A 169 -17.15 2.38 -28.57
C VAL A 169 -17.48 2.17 -27.09
N TYR A 170 -17.25 3.21 -26.31
CA TYR A 170 -17.42 3.24 -24.86
C TYR A 170 -18.66 4.06 -24.53
N VAL A 171 -19.46 3.57 -23.59
CA VAL A 171 -20.57 4.32 -23.02
C VAL A 171 -20.19 4.71 -21.60
N GLY A 172 -20.33 5.97 -21.24
CA GLY A 172 -20.28 6.34 -19.84
C GLY A 172 -20.94 7.65 -19.50
N GLY A 173 -20.96 7.95 -18.20
CA GLY A 173 -21.65 9.11 -17.64
C GLY A 173 -20.95 10.41 -17.99
N VAL A 174 -21.74 11.44 -18.30
CA VAL A 174 -21.25 12.82 -18.44
C VAL A 174 -21.04 13.40 -17.03
N GLY A 175 -19.87 13.99 -16.78
CA GLY A 175 -19.54 14.65 -15.51
C GLY A 175 -18.93 13.74 -14.44
N ILE A 176 -18.56 12.51 -14.78
CA ILE A 176 -17.91 11.54 -13.88
C ILE A 176 -16.62 11.06 -14.53
N TRP A 177 -15.58 10.83 -13.72
CA TRP A 177 -14.34 10.20 -14.18
C TRP A 177 -14.59 8.78 -14.66
N MET A 178 -14.23 8.50 -15.91
CA MET A 178 -14.34 7.17 -16.51
C MET A 178 -12.94 6.59 -16.72
N PRO A 179 -12.62 5.41 -16.15
CA PRO A 179 -11.40 4.71 -16.52
C PRO A 179 -11.53 4.25 -17.98
N PHE A 180 -10.50 4.49 -18.79
CA PHE A 180 -10.42 4.02 -20.16
C PHE A 180 -9.11 3.24 -20.36
N HIS A 181 -9.16 2.16 -21.13
CA HIS A 181 -7.99 1.37 -21.51
C HIS A 181 -8.20 0.84 -22.93
N PRO A 182 -7.16 0.74 -23.79
CA PRO A 182 -7.26 0.08 -25.09
C PRO A 182 -7.72 -1.38 -25.03
N GLU A 183 -7.63 -2.03 -23.88
CA GLU A 183 -8.05 -3.42 -23.71
C GLU A 183 -9.38 -3.44 -22.97
N ALA A 184 -10.45 -3.85 -23.69
CA ALA A 184 -11.81 -3.88 -23.15
C ALA A 184 -11.92 -4.68 -21.83
N TYR A 185 -11.10 -5.73 -21.66
CA TYR A 185 -11.13 -6.60 -20.48
C TYR A 185 -10.78 -5.90 -19.17
N LYS A 186 -9.95 -4.85 -19.20
CA LYS A 186 -9.53 -4.13 -17.98
C LYS A 186 -10.59 -3.12 -17.50
N THR A 187 -11.49 -2.72 -18.38
CA THR A 187 -12.53 -1.69 -18.13
C THR A 187 -13.85 -2.27 -17.62
N GLY A 188 -13.92 -3.59 -17.40
CA GLY A 188 -15.03 -4.24 -16.71
C GLY A 188 -16.12 -4.77 -17.64
N ARG A 189 -17.26 -4.09 -17.74
CA ARG A 189 -18.44 -4.58 -18.48
C ARG A 189 -18.21 -4.46 -19.99
N VAL A 190 -17.81 -5.57 -20.62
CA VAL A 190 -17.66 -5.68 -22.07
C VAL A 190 -18.88 -6.42 -22.64
N GLU A 191 -19.57 -5.79 -23.59
CA GLU A 191 -20.54 -6.50 -24.45
C GLU A 191 -19.88 -6.79 -25.79
N TYR A 192 -19.74 -8.06 -26.18
CA TYR A 192 -19.28 -8.50 -27.50
C TYR A 192 -20.37 -8.35 -28.55
N LEU A 193 -19.98 -8.39 -29.83
CA LEU A 193 -20.91 -8.28 -30.97
C LEU A 193 -21.76 -9.55 -31.13
N GLU A 194 -21.14 -10.69 -30.85
CA GLU A 194 -21.82 -11.99 -30.86
C GLU A 194 -22.60 -12.23 -29.56
N LYS A 195 -23.90 -12.50 -29.71
CA LYS A 195 -24.78 -12.84 -28.59
C LYS A 195 -24.35 -14.12 -27.89
N ASP A 196 -23.91 -15.12 -28.66
CA ASP A 196 -23.46 -16.42 -28.14
C ASP A 196 -22.19 -16.28 -27.30
N LEU A 197 -21.26 -15.40 -27.73
CA LEU A 197 -20.05 -15.11 -26.96
C LEU A 197 -20.36 -14.38 -25.65
N ASN A 198 -21.32 -13.44 -25.67
CA ASN A 198 -21.78 -12.77 -24.45
C ASN A 198 -22.38 -13.77 -23.45
N GLU A 199 -23.20 -14.69 -23.93
CA GLU A 199 -23.77 -15.74 -23.09
C GLU A 199 -22.68 -16.66 -22.54
N LEU A 200 -21.75 -17.10 -23.38
CA LEU A 200 -20.63 -17.95 -22.98
C LEU A 200 -19.74 -17.28 -21.92
N MET A 201 -19.44 -16.00 -22.06
CA MET A 201 -18.65 -15.23 -21.09
C MET A 201 -19.39 -15.02 -19.77
N ALA A 202 -20.71 -14.77 -19.82
CA ALA A 202 -21.55 -14.70 -18.63
C ALA A 202 -21.63 -16.06 -17.91
N GLN A 203 -21.78 -17.16 -18.65
CA GLN A 203 -21.75 -18.51 -18.12
C GLN A 203 -20.38 -18.85 -17.51
N LYS A 204 -19.28 -18.47 -18.16
CA LYS A 204 -17.93 -18.64 -17.63
C LYS A 204 -17.75 -17.90 -16.30
N LYS A 205 -18.18 -16.64 -16.22
CA LYS A 205 -18.09 -15.85 -14.99
C LYS A 205 -18.92 -16.48 -13.86
N LYS A 206 -20.14 -16.95 -14.15
CA LYS A 206 -20.96 -17.70 -13.19
C LYS A 206 -20.28 -18.99 -12.74
N ASN A 207 -19.68 -19.75 -13.66
CA ASN A 207 -18.95 -20.98 -13.34
C ASN A 207 -17.71 -20.70 -12.48
N ASP A 208 -16.98 -19.61 -12.75
CA ASP A 208 -15.83 -19.20 -11.96
C ASP A 208 -16.23 -18.75 -10.54
N GLU A 209 -17.36 -18.04 -10.40
CA GLU A 209 -17.94 -17.66 -9.11
C GLU A 209 -18.37 -18.90 -8.31
N ILE A 210 -19.13 -19.81 -8.92
CA ILE A 210 -19.52 -21.09 -8.32
C ILE A 210 -18.29 -21.89 -7.90
N SER A 211 -17.26 -21.95 -8.76
CA SER A 211 -16.01 -22.68 -8.45
C SER A 211 -15.27 -22.06 -7.26
N LYS A 212 -15.25 -20.73 -7.14
CA LYS A 212 -14.66 -20.01 -5.99
C LYS A 212 -15.47 -20.24 -4.72
N GLU A 213 -16.79 -20.25 -4.79
CA GLU A 213 -17.66 -20.55 -3.66
C GLU A 213 -17.46 -21.99 -3.19
N GLN A 214 -17.52 -22.97 -4.09
CA GLN A 214 -17.24 -24.37 -3.79
C GLN A 214 -15.83 -24.58 -3.26
N PHE A 215 -14.84 -23.82 -3.73
CA PHE A 215 -13.49 -23.85 -3.15
C PHE A 215 -13.48 -23.31 -1.71
N LYS A 216 -14.13 -22.17 -1.46
CA LYS A 216 -14.25 -21.60 -0.10
C LYS A 216 -15.00 -22.55 0.84
N GLU A 217 -16.06 -23.20 0.37
CA GLU A 217 -16.80 -24.20 1.13
C GLU A 217 -15.93 -25.42 1.43
N ARG A 218 -15.23 -25.98 0.44
CA ARG A 218 -14.28 -27.09 0.65
C ARG A 218 -13.19 -26.74 1.65
N VAL A 219 -12.64 -25.53 1.61
CA VAL A 219 -11.64 -25.05 2.57
C VAL A 219 -12.25 -24.89 3.97
N LYS A 220 -13.48 -24.40 4.08
CA LYS A 220 -14.20 -24.32 5.37
C LYS A 220 -14.48 -25.71 5.94
N GLU A 221 -14.89 -26.65 5.10
CA GLU A 221 -15.16 -28.04 5.52
C GLU A 221 -13.88 -28.78 5.93
N SER A 222 -12.79 -28.63 5.19
CA SER A 222 -11.51 -29.23 5.56
C SER A 222 -10.98 -28.67 6.88
N LYS A 223 -11.11 -27.36 7.09
CA LYS A 223 -10.82 -26.73 8.39
C LYS A 223 -11.69 -27.31 9.51
N LYS A 224 -13.01 -27.41 9.30
CA LYS A 224 -13.92 -28.01 10.30
C LYS A 224 -13.56 -29.46 10.62
N LYS A 225 -13.23 -30.28 9.61
CA LYS A 225 -12.82 -31.69 9.81
C LYS A 225 -11.49 -31.78 10.56
N ALA A 226 -10.49 -31.00 10.18
CA ALA A 226 -9.20 -30.95 10.88
C ALA A 226 -9.38 -30.58 12.36
N ILE A 227 -10.28 -29.64 12.66
CA ILE A 227 -10.58 -29.24 14.04
C ILE A 227 -11.32 -30.35 14.79
N GLN A 228 -12.32 -31.00 14.18
CA GLN A 228 -13.00 -32.15 14.79
C GLN A 228 -12.04 -33.30 15.08
N GLU A 229 -11.12 -33.59 14.17
CA GLU A 229 -10.08 -34.60 14.37
C GLU A 229 -9.10 -34.20 15.49
N ASN A 230 -8.71 -32.93 15.58
CA ASN A 230 -7.90 -32.42 16.68
C ASN A 230 -8.64 -32.51 18.02
N ILE A 231 -9.94 -32.19 18.06
CA ILE A 231 -10.77 -32.34 19.27
C ILE A 231 -10.87 -33.81 19.68
N ALA A 232 -11.13 -34.71 18.74
CA ALA A 232 -11.22 -36.14 19.01
C ALA A 232 -9.88 -36.75 19.49
N LYS A 233 -8.75 -36.28 18.93
CA LYS A 233 -7.40 -36.68 19.40
C LYS A 233 -7.11 -36.13 20.80
N ALA A 234 -7.39 -34.85 21.06
CA ALA A 234 -7.21 -34.24 22.37
C ALA A 234 -8.03 -34.93 23.47
N GLN A 235 -9.28 -35.31 23.18
CA GLN A 235 -10.12 -36.09 24.09
C GLN A 235 -9.58 -37.49 24.37
N LYS A 236 -8.99 -38.15 23.37
CA LYS A 236 -8.40 -39.50 23.53
C LYS A 236 -7.07 -39.47 24.27
N GLU A 237 -6.27 -38.43 24.08
CA GLU A 237 -4.92 -38.30 24.65
C GLU A 237 -4.92 -37.55 26.00
N GLY A 238 -6.06 -37.00 26.44
CA GLY A 238 -6.18 -36.30 27.72
C GLY A 238 -5.34 -35.02 27.80
N ASN A 239 -5.05 -34.40 26.65
CA ASN A 239 -4.21 -33.20 26.54
C ASN A 239 -5.07 -31.94 26.25
N LYS A 240 -4.69 -30.79 26.82
CA LYS A 240 -5.51 -29.54 26.80
C LYS A 240 -5.61 -28.99 25.37
N LEU A 241 -6.82 -28.64 24.93
CA LEU A 241 -7.10 -28.09 23.59
C LEU A 241 -6.43 -26.71 23.44
N MET A 242 -5.44 -26.59 22.54
CA MET A 242 -4.74 -25.32 22.29
C MET A 242 -5.47 -24.39 21.31
N GLN A 243 -6.58 -24.79 20.67
CA GLN A 243 -7.24 -23.99 19.63
C GLN A 243 -8.77 -24.09 19.70
N THR A 244 -9.45 -22.94 19.75
CA THR A 244 -10.92 -22.79 19.68
C THR A 244 -11.32 -21.98 18.43
N ILE A 245 -12.61 -21.96 18.09
CA ILE A 245 -13.14 -21.29 16.88
C ILE A 245 -13.90 -20.04 17.30
N ASP A 246 -13.74 -18.95 16.55
CA ASP A 246 -14.59 -17.74 16.60
C ASP A 246 -15.77 -17.86 15.62
N GLU A 247 -16.86 -17.11 15.81
CA GLU A 247 -18.13 -17.22 15.03
C GLU A 247 -17.97 -17.12 13.49
N GLU A 248 -16.85 -16.56 13.01
CA GLU A 248 -16.53 -16.41 11.58
C GLU A 248 -15.67 -17.56 11.00
N GLY A 249 -15.31 -18.56 11.80
CA GLY A 249 -14.58 -19.75 11.35
C GLY A 249 -13.06 -19.57 11.22
N ASN A 250 -12.50 -18.62 11.96
CA ASN A 250 -11.06 -18.43 12.12
C ASN A 250 -10.55 -19.22 13.35
N LEU A 251 -9.33 -19.77 13.23
CA LEU A 251 -8.65 -20.48 14.30
C LEU A 251 -8.08 -19.46 15.28
N ILE A 252 -8.57 -19.45 16.51
CA ILE A 252 -7.95 -18.73 17.62
C ILE A 252 -7.23 -19.76 18.50
N ASN A 253 -6.01 -19.46 18.94
CA ASN A 253 -5.39 -20.26 19.98
C ASN A 253 -6.23 -20.08 21.26
N ALA A 254 -6.61 -21.18 21.89
CA ALA A 254 -7.40 -21.22 23.11
C ALA A 254 -6.64 -20.68 24.33
N ASP A 255 -5.35 -20.39 24.18
CA ASP A 255 -4.61 -19.58 25.14
C ASP A 255 -4.68 -18.11 24.74
N ARG A 256 -5.55 -17.38 25.43
CA ARG A 256 -5.36 -15.97 25.77
C ARG A 256 -4.13 -15.80 26.70
N MET A 257 -3.03 -16.46 26.39
CA MET A 257 -1.75 -16.39 27.10
C MET A 257 -0.65 -16.40 26.04
N ASP A 258 -0.37 -15.24 25.44
CA ASP A 258 0.93 -14.96 24.80
C ASP A 258 1.09 -13.46 24.46
N ILE A 259 0.59 -12.60 25.36
CA ILE A 259 1.21 -11.29 25.58
C ILE A 259 1.55 -11.28 27.07
N PRO A 260 2.80 -11.56 27.46
CA PRO A 260 3.18 -11.56 28.87
C PRO A 260 2.87 -10.17 29.44
N GLY A 261 1.90 -10.10 30.35
CA GLY A 261 1.49 -8.87 31.04
C GLY A 261 0.06 -8.39 30.79
N LYS A 262 -0.68 -8.89 29.77
CA LYS A 262 -2.03 -8.35 29.51
C LYS A 262 -3.08 -8.81 30.52
N ASN A 263 -3.03 -10.06 31.00
CA ASN A 263 -3.91 -10.51 32.10
C ASN A 263 -3.58 -9.80 33.42
N LEU A 264 -2.30 -9.50 33.68
CA LEU A 264 -1.87 -8.83 34.91
C LEU A 264 -2.41 -7.39 35.03
N LEU A 265 -2.57 -6.68 33.90
CA LEU A 265 -3.05 -5.29 33.87
C LEU A 265 -4.57 -5.15 33.76
N PHE A 266 -5.28 -6.12 33.16
CA PHE A 266 -6.70 -5.96 32.77
C PHE A 266 -7.65 -7.07 33.25
N GLY A 267 -7.19 -8.03 34.07
CA GLY A 267 -8.08 -9.04 34.66
C GLY A 267 -9.05 -8.46 35.68
N ASP A 268 -10.24 -9.05 35.82
CA ASP A 268 -11.26 -8.66 36.82
C ASP A 268 -11.22 -9.55 38.10
N GLY A 269 -10.13 -10.30 38.32
CA GLY A 269 -9.90 -11.10 39.53
C GLY A 269 -10.71 -12.39 39.64
N ASP A 270 -11.86 -12.49 38.96
CA ASP A 270 -12.79 -13.63 39.09
C ASP A 270 -12.44 -14.85 38.22
N GLY A 271 -11.36 -14.77 37.43
CA GLY A 271 -10.91 -15.85 36.54
C GLY A 271 -9.40 -16.01 36.43
N ASP A 272 -8.63 -15.38 37.33
CA ASP A 272 -7.17 -15.47 37.34
C ASP A 272 -6.72 -16.66 38.21
N ASP A 273 -5.67 -17.37 37.78
CA ASP A 273 -5.05 -18.43 38.57
C ASP A 273 -4.51 -17.83 39.89
N VAL A 274 -4.58 -18.60 40.99
CA VAL A 274 -4.21 -18.13 42.36
C VAL A 274 -2.83 -17.45 42.41
N SER A 275 -1.87 -17.96 41.64
CA SER A 275 -0.52 -17.38 41.54
C SER A 275 -0.49 -15.99 40.88
N THR A 276 -1.35 -15.74 39.89
CA THR A 276 -1.44 -14.43 39.23
C THR A 276 -2.20 -13.40 40.08
N ALA A 277 -3.16 -13.85 40.88
CA ALA A 277 -3.85 -13.01 41.86
C ALA A 277 -2.93 -12.57 43.00
N ASP A 278 -2.08 -13.47 43.51
CA ASP A 278 -1.11 -13.14 44.56
C ASP A 278 -0.02 -12.18 44.05
N LEU A 279 0.52 -12.40 42.84
CA LEU A 279 1.47 -11.47 42.21
C LEU A 279 0.86 -10.08 41.98
N ARG A 280 -0.43 -10.00 41.62
CA ARG A 280 -1.13 -8.73 41.44
C ARG A 280 -1.29 -7.98 42.77
N LYS A 281 -1.59 -8.70 43.86
CA LYS A 281 -1.66 -8.11 45.20
C LYS A 281 -0.30 -7.56 45.64
N GLU A 282 0.79 -8.31 45.43
CA GLU A 282 2.13 -7.82 45.75
C GLU A 282 2.52 -6.60 44.91
N LEU A 283 2.17 -6.57 43.61
CA LEU A 283 2.61 -5.51 42.71
C LEU A 283 1.77 -4.24 42.76
N PHE A 284 0.47 -4.33 43.10
CA PHE A 284 -0.46 -3.20 43.02
C PHE A 284 -1.17 -2.87 44.34
N GLU A 285 -1.15 -3.75 45.34
CA GLU A 285 -1.82 -3.56 46.63
C GLU A 285 -0.85 -3.60 47.84
N ALA A 286 0.45 -3.77 47.61
CA ALA A 286 1.45 -3.69 48.67
C ALA A 286 1.45 -2.31 49.34
N GLN A 287 1.84 -2.26 50.63
CA GLN A 287 1.80 -1.04 51.45
C GLN A 287 2.61 0.13 50.88
N ASP A 288 3.58 -0.16 50.01
CA ASP A 288 4.47 0.82 49.37
C ASP A 288 4.01 1.25 47.96
N VAL A 289 2.91 0.69 47.44
CA VAL A 289 2.42 0.98 46.09
C VAL A 289 1.20 1.89 46.14
N ILE A 290 1.31 3.09 45.55
CA ILE A 290 0.21 4.05 45.45
C ILE A 290 -0.33 4.07 44.02
N VAL A 291 -1.57 3.61 43.85
CA VAL A 291 -2.29 3.73 42.57
C VAL A 291 -2.95 5.11 42.52
N GLY A 292 -2.27 6.09 41.92
CA GLY A 292 -2.75 7.47 41.87
C GLY A 292 -4.06 7.60 41.06
N LYS A 293 -5.12 8.15 41.68
CA LYS A 293 -6.30 8.63 40.93
C LYS A 293 -6.00 10.03 40.37
N GLN A 294 -6.33 10.24 39.09
CA GLN A 294 -5.85 11.36 38.27
C GLN A 294 -6.42 12.76 38.59
N GLU A 295 -7.26 12.95 39.60
CA GLU A 295 -7.82 14.27 39.91
C GLU A 295 -7.39 14.74 41.31
N ASN A 296 -6.43 15.68 41.32
CA ASN A 296 -6.00 16.52 42.45
C ASN A 296 -5.66 15.78 43.75
N ASN A 297 -4.67 14.91 43.70
CA ASN A 297 -4.08 14.32 44.90
C ASN A 297 -2.54 14.40 44.82
N ASP A 298 -1.85 14.54 45.95
CA ASP A 298 -0.39 14.75 46.11
C ASP A 298 0.46 13.51 45.71
N HIS A 299 0.00 12.74 44.72
CA HIS A 299 0.53 11.44 44.31
C HIS A 299 0.82 10.47 45.47
N GLY A 300 0.14 10.66 46.60
CA GLY A 300 0.31 9.89 47.84
C GLY A 300 1.63 10.12 48.60
N LEU A 301 2.38 11.18 48.29
CA LEU A 301 3.64 11.51 48.95
C LEU A 301 3.48 11.77 50.46
N SER A 302 2.38 12.44 50.84
CA SER A 302 1.99 12.71 52.22
C SER A 302 1.70 11.43 53.01
N GLN A 303 1.05 10.43 52.40
CA GLN A 303 0.77 9.14 53.05
C GLN A 303 2.04 8.30 53.26
N ILE A 304 3.03 8.39 52.36
CA ILE A 304 4.34 7.76 52.58
C ILE A 304 5.04 8.39 53.79
N LEU A 305 5.02 9.71 53.88
CA LEU A 305 5.67 10.46 54.97
C LEU A 305 5.06 10.14 56.34
N GLU A 306 3.73 9.98 56.42
CA GLU A 306 3.05 9.55 57.64
C GLU A 306 3.41 8.09 58.01
N ARG A 307 3.37 7.17 57.04
CA ARG A 307 3.71 5.76 57.30
C ARG A 307 5.17 5.55 57.69
N GLN A 308 6.10 6.32 57.10
CA GLN A 308 7.51 6.30 57.51
C GLN A 308 7.71 6.79 58.94
N LYS A 309 6.94 7.78 59.38
CA LYS A 309 6.97 8.24 60.78
C LYS A 309 6.39 7.20 61.74
N GLU A 310 5.31 6.52 61.36
CA GLU A 310 4.72 5.44 62.16
C GLU A 310 5.64 4.23 62.26
N LEU A 311 6.35 3.88 61.18
CA LEU A 311 7.37 2.83 61.19
C LEU A 311 8.55 3.22 62.07
N ALA A 312 9.06 4.45 61.96
CA ALA A 312 10.14 4.96 62.81
C ALA A 312 9.76 4.88 64.29
N ALA A 313 8.56 5.33 64.67
CA ALA A 313 8.05 5.26 66.03
C ALA A 313 7.93 3.82 66.56
N LYS A 314 7.49 2.86 65.73
CA LYS A 314 7.43 1.43 66.12
C LYS A 314 8.81 0.82 66.34
N THR A 315 9.81 1.19 65.54
CA THR A 315 11.20 0.76 65.76
C THR A 315 11.85 1.38 66.99
N GLU A 316 11.43 2.57 67.41
CA GLU A 316 11.90 3.21 68.65
C GLU A 316 11.30 2.53 69.88
N ASP A 317 10.01 2.16 69.85
CA ASP A 317 9.34 1.39 70.91
C ASP A 317 9.85 -0.06 71.04
N GLU A 318 10.48 -0.62 70.00
CA GLU A 318 11.10 -1.95 70.04
C GLU A 318 12.57 -1.95 70.52
N GLN A 319 13.16 -0.77 70.76
CA GLN A 319 14.56 -0.61 71.20
C GLN A 319 14.74 -0.09 72.65
N GLU A 320 13.65 0.16 73.39
CA GLU A 320 13.65 0.35 74.86
C GLU A 320 13.29 -0.94 75.62
#